data_AF-A0A8J5WJZ3-F1
#
_entry.id   AF-A0A8J5WJZ3-F1
#
_cell.length_a   1.000
_cell.length_b   1.000
_cell.length_c   1.000
_cell.angle_alpha   90.00
_cell.angle_beta   90.00
_cell.angle_gamma   90.00
#
_symmetry.space_group_name_H-M   'P 1'
#
loop_
_entity.id
_entity.type
_entity.pdbx_description
1 polymer ?
#
loop_
_entity_poly.entity_id
_entity_poly.type
_entity_poly.pdbx_seq_one_letter_code
_entity_poly.pdbx_strand_id
1 'polypeptide(L)'
;MRILKDYNQYVMRNLARGYTRKDLGVSYVKEKQLQVNMKINKLRETVKAHQEKLQTVAKTAGINHEEWLANADRWVAGFLEKFEEHCHNMETAIKDRIQERLGRQTSRGIINGLKQQLMVT
;
A
#
# COMPACT_ATOMS: atom_id res chain seq x y z
N MET A 1 18.35 24.62 -4.16
CA MET A 1 18.68 23.44 -3.31
C MET A 1 18.92 22.19 -4.18
N ARG A 2 20.15 21.95 -4.66
CA ARG A 2 20.54 20.74 -5.42
C ARG A 2 21.17 19.66 -4.52
N ILE A 3 22.05 20.07 -3.60
CA ILE A 3 22.77 19.20 -2.66
C ILE A 3 21.84 18.24 -1.89
N LEU A 4 20.72 18.75 -1.37
CA LEU A 4 19.74 17.91 -0.64
C LEU A 4 19.00 16.91 -1.55
N LYS A 5 18.80 17.24 -2.83
CA LYS A 5 18.20 16.32 -3.81
C LYS A 5 19.19 15.20 -4.13
N ASP A 6 20.46 15.52 -4.28
CA ASP A 6 21.53 14.57 -4.60
C ASP A 6 21.74 13.57 -3.45
N TYR A 7 21.68 14.04 -2.20
CA TYR A 7 21.74 13.16 -1.02
C TYR A 7 20.54 12.19 -0.95
N ASN A 8 19.32 12.68 -1.18
CA ASN A 8 18.14 11.80 -1.22
C ASN A 8 18.27 10.74 -2.33
N GLN A 9 18.83 11.11 -3.49
CA GLN A 9 19.06 10.18 -4.60
C GLN A 9 20.12 9.12 -4.27
N TYR A 10 21.20 9.52 -3.60
CA TYR A 10 22.20 8.59 -3.07
C TYR A 10 21.58 7.58 -2.09
N VAL A 11 20.79 8.05 -1.13
CA VAL A 11 20.11 7.19 -0.15
C VAL A 11 19.16 6.22 -0.83
N MET A 12 18.31 6.68 -1.76
CA MET A 12 17.37 5.81 -2.48
C MET A 12 18.07 4.68 -3.25
N ARG A 13 19.17 4.99 -3.94
CA ARG A 13 19.92 3.98 -4.71
C ARG A 13 20.56 2.93 -3.82
N ASN A 14 21.11 3.33 -2.67
CA ASN A 14 21.76 2.39 -1.77
C ASN A 14 20.75 1.56 -0.97
N LEU A 15 19.62 2.14 -0.56
CA LEU A 15 18.51 1.37 0.03
C LEU A 15 17.97 0.32 -0.95
N ALA A 16 17.88 0.65 -2.25
CA ALA A 16 17.47 -0.31 -3.28
C ALA A 16 18.49 -1.45 -3.51
N ARG A 17 19.77 -1.24 -3.16
CA ARG A 17 20.83 -2.25 -3.24
C ARG A 17 20.94 -3.13 -1.98
N GLY A 18 20.19 -2.82 -0.93
CA GLY A 18 20.18 -3.57 0.32
C GLY A 18 21.02 -3.00 1.46
N TYR A 19 21.57 -1.78 1.32
CA TYR A 19 22.22 -1.10 2.44
C TYR A 19 21.19 -0.71 3.50
N THR A 20 21.58 -0.80 4.78
CA THR A 20 20.66 -0.44 5.87
C THR A 20 20.67 1.05 6.13
N ARG A 21 19.58 1.58 6.68
CA ARG A 21 19.50 3.00 7.09
C ARG A 21 20.59 3.39 8.10
N LYS A 22 21.08 2.43 8.90
CA LYS A 22 22.09 2.66 9.93
C LYS A 22 23.45 2.94 9.29
N ASP A 23 23.79 2.17 8.27
CA ASP A 23 25.05 2.33 7.51
C ASP A 23 25.07 3.65 6.72
N LEU A 24 23.89 4.14 6.32
CA LEU A 24 23.74 5.37 5.55
C LEU A 24 23.56 6.63 6.42
N GLY A 25 23.49 6.49 7.76
CA GLY A 25 23.24 7.61 8.66
C GLY A 25 21.85 8.23 8.51
N VAL A 26 20.86 7.45 8.05
CA VAL A 26 19.51 7.95 7.73
C VAL A 26 18.51 7.56 8.81
N SER A 27 17.65 8.52 9.19
CA SER A 27 16.57 8.26 10.14
C SER A 27 15.53 7.31 9.55
N TYR A 28 14.87 6.52 10.40
CA TYR A 28 13.84 5.57 9.98
C TYR A 28 12.70 6.24 9.19
N VAL A 29 12.25 7.41 9.66
CA VAL A 29 11.17 8.17 9.00
C VAL A 29 11.59 8.59 7.59
N LYS A 30 12.84 9.04 7.42
CA LYS A 30 13.36 9.47 6.13
C LYS A 30 13.47 8.30 5.14
N GLU A 31 13.92 7.13 5.60
CA GLU A 31 13.93 5.90 4.82
C GLU A 31 12.53 5.56 4.29
N LYS A 32 11.53 5.55 5.16
CA LYS A 32 10.14 5.22 4.78
C LYS A 32 9.53 6.25 3.84
N GLN A 33 9.78 7.53 4.06
CA GLN A 33 9.36 8.59 3.15
C GLN A 33 9.92 8.37 1.74
N LEU A 34 11.22 8.08 1.64
CA LEU A 34 11.89 7.84 0.36
C LEU A 34 11.36 6.57 -0.32
N GLN A 35 11.13 5.49 0.43
CA GLN A 35 10.54 4.25 -0.10
C GLN A 35 9.13 4.45 -0.65
N VAL A 36 8.28 5.20 0.06
CA VAL A 36 6.92 5.51 -0.41
C VAL A 36 6.96 6.32 -1.71
N ASN A 37 7.80 7.36 -1.75
CA ASN A 37 7.97 8.17 -2.96
C ASN A 37 8.44 7.34 -4.16
N MET A 38 9.36 6.39 -3.96
CA MET A 38 9.79 5.47 -5.02
C MET A 38 8.65 4.58 -5.52
N LYS A 39 7.85 4.00 -4.61
CA LYS A 39 6.70 3.17 -4.98
C LYS A 39 5.65 3.96 -5.75
N ILE A 40 5.34 5.18 -5.31
CA ILE A 40 4.38 6.07 -5.99
C ILE A 40 4.88 6.43 -7.39
N ASN A 41 6.16 6.77 -7.55
CA ASN A 41 6.72 7.10 -8.85
C ASN A 41 6.66 5.90 -9.81
N LYS A 42 6.99 4.69 -9.34
CA LYS A 42 6.87 3.46 -10.13
C LYS A 42 5.43 3.20 -10.57
N LEU A 43 4.46 3.39 -9.67
CA LEU A 43 3.04 3.28 -10.00
C LEU A 43 2.65 4.30 -11.08
N ARG A 44 3.07 5.56 -10.94
CA ARG A 44 2.81 6.61 -11.92
C ARG A 44 3.37 6.26 -13.30
N GLU A 45 4.59 5.72 -13.37
CA GLU A 45 5.20 5.26 -14.61
C GLU A 45 4.41 4.11 -15.23
N THR A 46 3.99 3.13 -14.43
CA THR A 46 3.18 2.01 -14.93
C THR A 46 1.82 2.48 -15.45
N VAL A 47 1.14 3.39 -14.75
CA VAL A 47 -0.14 3.98 -15.18
C VAL A 47 0.04 4.75 -16.48
N LYS A 48 1.10 5.54 -16.59
CA LYS A 48 1.40 6.28 -17.83
C LYS A 48 1.66 5.34 -19.01
N ALA A 49 2.43 4.27 -18.80
CA ALA A 49 2.67 3.27 -19.83
C ALA A 49 1.39 2.54 -20.27
N HIS A 50 0.46 2.26 -19.33
CA HIS A 50 -0.85 1.70 -19.67
C HIS A 50 -1.72 2.71 -20.41
N GLN A 51 -1.70 3.99 -20.03
CA GLN A 51 -2.42 5.04 -20.73
C GLN A 51 -1.93 5.21 -22.17
N GLU A 52 -0.61 5.18 -22.40
CA GLU A 52 -0.03 5.25 -23.75
C GLU A 52 -0.42 4.04 -24.60
N LYS A 53 -0.44 2.84 -24.01
CA LYS A 53 -0.94 1.62 -24.67
C LYS A 53 -2.43 1.72 -25.00
N LEU A 54 -3.27 2.20 -24.06
CA LEU A 54 -4.70 2.40 -24.27
C LEU A 54 -4.97 3.45 -25.34
N GLN A 55 -4.22 4.56 -25.38
CA GLN A 55 -4.35 5.55 -26.45
C GLN A 55 -3.93 5.00 -27.81
N THR A 56 -2.88 4.18 -27.86
CA THR A 56 -2.44 3.54 -29.10
C THR A 56 -3.46 2.52 -29.58
N VAL A 57 -3.98 1.67 -28.68
CA VAL A 57 -5.05 0.72 -28.99
C VAL A 57 -6.34 1.44 -29.37
N ALA A 58 -6.72 2.53 -28.71
CA ALA A 58 -7.89 3.33 -29.08
C ALA A 58 -7.76 3.93 -30.48
N LYS A 59 -6.56 4.40 -30.86
CA LYS A 59 -6.27 4.91 -32.21
C LYS A 59 -6.23 3.80 -33.27
N THR A 60 -5.73 2.61 -32.93
CA THR A 60 -5.56 1.48 -33.87
C THR A 60 -6.84 0.65 -34.02
N ALA A 61 -7.63 0.50 -32.96
CA ALA A 61 -8.84 -0.32 -32.98
C ALA A 61 -10.09 0.45 -33.42
N GLY A 62 -9.97 1.74 -33.78
CA GLY A 62 -11.12 2.54 -34.23
C GLY A 62 -12.29 2.44 -33.25
N ILE A 63 -12.02 2.43 -31.94
CA ILE A 63 -13.07 2.22 -30.96
C ILE A 63 -13.90 3.49 -30.93
N ASN A 64 -15.13 3.34 -31.43
CA ASN A 64 -16.22 4.29 -31.37
C ASN A 64 -16.24 4.96 -29.99
N HIS A 65 -15.83 6.22 -29.92
CA HIS A 65 -15.92 7.04 -28.73
C HIS A 65 -17.33 6.99 -28.10
N GLU A 66 -18.36 6.83 -28.95
CA GLU A 66 -19.76 6.64 -28.57
C GLU A 66 -20.02 5.35 -27.79
N GLU A 67 -19.35 4.24 -28.11
CA GLU A 67 -19.58 2.95 -27.44
C GLU A 67 -18.91 2.91 -26.06
N TRP A 68 -17.80 3.66 -25.90
CA TRP A 68 -17.19 3.92 -24.60
C TRP A 68 -18.05 4.84 -23.74
N LEU A 69 -18.58 5.92 -24.31
CA LEU A 69 -19.48 6.84 -23.60
C LEU A 69 -20.77 6.13 -23.19
N ALA A 70 -21.37 5.34 -24.10
CA ALA A 70 -22.61 4.62 -23.84
C ALA A 70 -22.45 3.51 -22.78
N ASN A 71 -21.25 2.92 -22.66
CA ASN A 71 -20.98 1.88 -21.67
C ASN A 71 -20.23 2.39 -20.42
N ALA A 72 -19.81 3.66 -20.36
CA ALA A 72 -18.97 4.18 -19.27
C ALA A 72 -19.57 3.90 -17.90
N ASP A 73 -20.86 4.12 -17.72
CA ASP A 73 -21.56 3.86 -16.46
C ASP A 73 -21.50 2.39 -16.04
N ARG A 74 -21.64 1.45 -16.99
CA ARG A 74 -21.54 0.01 -16.71
C ARG A 74 -20.12 -0.38 -16.29
N TRP A 75 -19.11 0.21 -16.91
CA TRP A 75 -17.71 -0.04 -16.59
C TRP A 75 -17.33 0.56 -15.24
N VAL A 76 -17.78 1.78 -14.96
CA VAL A 76 -17.60 2.46 -13.66
C VAL A 76 -18.32 1.69 -12.56
N ALA A 77 -19.55 1.23 -12.79
CA ALA A 77 -20.30 0.41 -11.85
C ALA A 77 -19.58 -0.91 -11.53
N GLY A 78 -19.13 -1.65 -12.55
CA GLY A 78 -18.40 -2.91 -12.35
C GLY A 78 -17.05 -2.73 -11.65
N PHE A 79 -16.37 -1.59 -11.90
CA PHE A 79 -15.17 -1.23 -11.17
C PHE A 79 -15.47 -0.93 -9.70
N LEU A 80 -16.49 -0.10 -9.43
CA LEU A 80 -16.87 0.28 -8.07
C LEU A 80 -17.32 -0.92 -7.25
N GLU A 81 -18.08 -1.84 -7.83
CA GLU A 81 -18.50 -3.09 -7.19
C GLU A 81 -17.27 -3.90 -6.73
N LYS A 82 -16.31 -4.12 -7.63
CA LYS A 82 -15.07 -4.85 -7.31
C LYS A 82 -14.20 -4.11 -6.29
N PHE A 83 -14.21 -2.79 -6.34
CA PHE A 83 -13.47 -1.95 -5.41
C PHE A 83 -14.09 -1.99 -4.01
N GLU A 84 -15.40 -1.88 -3.90
CA GLU A 84 -16.14 -1.99 -2.64
C GLU A 84 -16.00 -3.38 -2.02
N GLU A 85 -16.08 -4.44 -2.83
CA GLU A 85 -15.79 -5.81 -2.41
C GLU A 85 -14.39 -5.92 -1.79
N HIS A 86 -13.38 -5.31 -2.43
CA HIS A 86 -12.02 -5.29 -1.90
C HIS A 86 -11.90 -4.48 -0.60
N CYS A 87 -12.60 -3.34 -0.50
CA CYS A 87 -12.64 -2.52 0.70
C CYS A 87 -13.28 -3.26 1.88
N HIS A 88 -14.39 -3.97 1.67
CA HIS A 88 -15.03 -4.78 2.72
C HIS A 88 -14.17 -5.96 3.15
N ASN A 89 -13.51 -6.62 2.20
CA ASN A 89 -12.55 -7.70 2.52
C ASN A 89 -11.39 -7.17 3.36
N MET A 90 -10.86 -6.00 3.02
CA MET A 90 -9.82 -5.33 3.80
C MET A 90 -10.33 -4.92 5.19
N GLU A 91 -11.51 -4.33 5.29
CA GLU A 91 -12.12 -3.92 6.55
C GLU A 91 -12.33 -5.12 7.49
N THR A 92 -12.83 -6.24 6.94
CA THR A 92 -13.01 -7.49 7.67
C THR A 92 -11.67 -8.01 8.19
N ALA A 93 -10.65 -8.07 7.33
CA ALA A 93 -9.31 -8.49 7.75
C ALA A 93 -8.69 -7.57 8.81
N ILE A 94 -8.97 -6.27 8.79
CA ILE A 94 -8.51 -5.33 9.81
C ILE A 94 -9.26 -5.58 11.13
N LYS A 95 -10.58 -5.72 11.08
CA LYS A 95 -11.43 -6.01 12.25
C LYS A 95 -11.00 -7.32 12.93
N ASP A 96 -10.81 -8.40 12.16
CA ASP A 96 -10.37 -9.70 12.64
C ASP A 96 -9.02 -9.60 13.36
N ARG A 97 -8.05 -8.90 12.75
CA ARG A 97 -6.73 -8.69 13.37
C ARG A 97 -6.79 -7.87 14.65
N ILE A 98 -7.71 -6.92 14.76
CA ILE A 98 -7.91 -6.13 15.98
C ILE A 98 -8.58 -6.98 17.06
N GLN A 99 -9.62 -7.73 16.72
CA GLN A 99 -10.32 -8.63 17.65
C GLN A 99 -9.42 -9.74 18.16
N GLU A 100 -8.63 -10.38 17.30
CA GLU A 100 -7.64 -11.40 17.68
C GLU A 100 -6.62 -10.83 18.67
N ARG A 101 -6.13 -9.61 18.44
CA ARG A 101 -5.19 -8.93 19.34
C ARG A 101 -5.80 -8.61 20.69
N LEU A 102 -7.03 -8.10 20.72
CA LEU A 102 -7.78 -7.84 21.96
C LEU A 102 -8.03 -9.14 22.74
N GLY A 103 -8.51 -10.20 22.08
CA GLY A 103 -8.75 -11.50 22.71
C GLY A 103 -7.48 -12.11 23.30
N ARG A 104 -6.35 -12.03 22.59
CA ARG A 104 -5.04 -12.47 23.11
C ARG A 104 -4.52 -11.63 24.27
N GLN A 105 -4.90 -10.37 24.40
CA GLN A 105 -4.54 -9.52 25.53
C GLN A 105 -5.39 -9.85 26.77
N THR A 106 -6.71 -10.00 26.59
CA THR A 106 -7.63 -10.41 27.67
C THR A 106 -7.27 -11.79 28.22
N SER A 107 -7.02 -12.78 27.35
CA SER A 107 -6.62 -14.12 27.76
C SER A 107 -5.28 -14.13 28.51
N ARG A 108 -4.30 -13.32 28.08
CA ARG A 108 -3.03 -13.15 28.82
C ARG A 108 -3.23 -12.48 30.18
N GLY A 109 -4.12 -11.49 30.29
CA GLY A 109 -4.46 -10.85 31.55
C GLY A 109 -5.09 -11.83 32.55
N ILE A 110 -6.03 -12.65 32.10
CA ILE A 110 -6.70 -13.67 32.93
C ILE A 110 -5.71 -14.76 33.38
N ILE A 111 -4.89 -15.28 32.46
CA ILE A 111 -3.87 -16.30 32.78
C ILE A 111 -2.87 -15.76 33.80
N ASN A 112 -2.45 -14.50 33.66
CA ASN A 112 -1.52 -13.87 34.61
C ASN A 112 -2.17 -13.64 35.99
N GLY A 113 -3.46 -13.27 36.04
CA GLY A 113 -4.21 -13.16 37.29
C GLY A 113 -4.38 -14.50 38.02
N LEU A 114 -4.71 -15.57 37.30
CA LEU A 114 -4.81 -16.92 37.87
C LEU A 114 -3.46 -17.44 38.39
N LYS A 115 -2.36 -17.15 37.69
CA LYS A 115 -1.01 -17.47 38.17
C LYS A 115 -0.64 -16.71 39.44
N GLN A 116 -1.06 -15.45 39.56
CA GLN A 116 -0.83 -14.65 40.77
C GLN A 116 -1.54 -15.24 41.99
N GLN A 117 -2.76 -15.78 41.80
CA GLN A 117 -3.55 -16.37 42.89
C GLN A 117 -3.06 -17.75 43.33
N LEU A 118 -2.50 -18.55 42.41
CA LEU A 118 -1.89 -19.86 42.69
C LEU A 118 -0.49 -19.77 43.33
N MET A 119 0.17 -18.61 43.26
CA MET A 119 1.48 -18.38 43.89
C MET A 119 1.39 -17.87 45.34
N VAL A 120 0.18 -17.55 45.83
CA VAL A 120 -0.08 -17.00 47.17
C VAL A 120 -0.74 -18.04 48.09
N THR A 121 -0.86 -19.30 47.63
CA THR A 121 -1.28 -20.47 48.43
C THR A 121 -0.10 -21.43 48.56
#